data_AF-A0A6V7WZN4-F1
#
_entry.id   AF-A0A6V7WZN4-F1
#
_cell.length_a   1.000
_cell.length_b   1.000
_cell.length_c   1.000
_cell.angle_alpha   90.00
_cell.angle_beta   90.00
_cell.angle_gamma   90.00
#
_symmetry.space_group_name_H-M   'P 1'
#
loop_
_entity.id
_entity.type
_entity.pdbx_description
1 polymer ?
#
loop_
_entity_poly.entity_id
_entity_poly.type
_entity_poly.pdbx_seq_one_letter_code
_entity_poly.pdbx_strand_id
1 'polypeptide(L)'
;MKFVIFIFVIFLFKIVEGNERSIRVLPPFYLTVPEFKKCLESKEINGDHEVWCFPEDIPAGCDPKSWKQLKEHQEKDGLKQCCDI
;
A
#
# COMPACT_ATOMS: atom_id res chain seq x y z
N MET A 1 47.62 16.85 15.51
CA MET A 1 46.36 17.45 16.03
C MET A 1 45.41 17.88 14.90
N LYS A 2 45.87 18.62 13.87
CA LYS A 2 45.02 19.05 12.75
C LYS A 2 44.39 17.89 11.94
N PHE A 3 45.12 16.79 11.75
CA PHE A 3 44.60 15.57 11.10
C PHE A 3 43.44 14.92 11.85
N VAL A 4 43.43 15.00 13.18
CA VAL A 4 42.39 14.39 14.02
C VAL A 4 41.06 15.14 13.85
N ILE A 5 41.13 16.46 13.70
CA ILE A 5 39.97 17.33 13.45
C ILE A 5 39.38 17.04 12.06
N PHE A 6 40.22 16.88 11.03
CA PHE A 6 39.76 16.51 9.68
C PHE A 6 39.05 15.16 9.65
N ILE A 7 39.58 14.16 10.36
CA ILE A 7 38.92 12.86 10.51
C ILE A 7 37.57 13.02 11.22
N PHE A 8 37.51 13.82 12.30
CA PHE A 8 36.28 14.05 13.04
C PHE A 8 35.20 14.76 12.20
N VAL A 9 35.58 15.75 11.40
CA VAL A 9 34.65 16.47 10.51
C VAL A 9 34.16 15.58 9.37
N ILE A 10 35.01 14.73 8.79
CA ILE A 10 34.57 13.71 7.81
C ILE A 10 33.60 12.72 8.47
N PHE A 11 33.88 12.29 9.69
CA PHE A 11 32.98 11.43 10.46
C PHE A 11 31.63 12.11 10.76
N LEU A 12 31.57 13.41 10.99
CA LEU A 12 30.29 14.13 11.15
C LEU A 12 29.56 14.34 9.81
N PHE A 13 30.28 14.65 8.72
CA PHE A 13 29.68 14.85 7.40
C PHE A 13 29.16 13.56 6.76
N LYS A 14 29.76 12.39 7.07
CA LYS A 14 29.28 11.08 6.60
C LYS A 14 28.06 10.54 7.34
N ILE A 15 27.55 11.25 8.36
CA ILE A 15 26.33 10.85 9.09
C ILE A 15 25.07 11.47 8.45
N VAL A 16 25.21 12.50 7.61
CA VAL A 16 24.11 13.06 6.80
C VAL A 16 24.14 12.49 5.38
N GLU A 17 24.32 11.18 5.26
CA GLU A 17 23.90 10.44 4.08
C GLU A 17 22.75 9.54 4.53
N GLY A 18 21.63 10.20 4.84
CA GLY A 18 20.36 9.52 5.05
C GLY A 18 20.07 8.73 3.78
N ASN A 19 20.03 7.41 3.90
CA ASN A 19 19.58 6.50 2.86
C ASN A 19 18.12 6.85 2.50
N GLU A 20 17.93 7.73 1.52
CA GLU A 20 16.67 7.94 0.82
C GLU A 20 16.34 6.68 0.00
N ARG A 21 15.98 5.58 0.67
CA ARG A 21 15.07 4.62 0.07
C ARG A 21 13.72 5.30 -0.03
N SER A 22 13.55 6.12 -1.06
CA SER A 22 12.22 6.39 -1.59
C SER A 22 11.68 5.04 -2.08
N ILE A 23 11.05 4.29 -1.19
CA ILE A 23 10.16 3.22 -1.59
C ILE A 23 9.06 3.96 -2.33
N ARG A 24 9.15 3.97 -3.66
CA ARG A 24 8.03 4.39 -4.49
C ARG A 24 6.92 3.37 -4.26
N VAL A 25 6.10 3.62 -3.24
CA VAL A 25 4.86 2.90 -3.01
C VAL A 25 3.95 3.32 -4.15
N LEU A 26 3.85 2.46 -5.16
CA LEU A 26 2.83 2.64 -6.16
C LEU A 26 1.47 2.56 -5.46
N PRO A 27 0.49 3.38 -5.87
CA PRO A 27 -0.85 3.22 -5.35
C PRO A 27 -1.35 1.79 -5.63
N PRO A 28 -2.19 1.23 -4.75
CA PRO A 28 -2.82 -0.06 -4.99
C PRO A 28 -3.52 -0.09 -6.35
N PHE A 29 -3.45 -1.23 -7.04
CA PHE A 29 -3.99 -1.40 -8.38
C PHE A 29 -5.52 -1.31 -8.42
N TYR A 30 -6.24 -1.74 -7.38
CA TYR A 30 -7.70 -1.63 -7.32
C TYR A 30 -8.22 -0.19 -7.51
N LEU A 31 -7.44 0.84 -7.15
CA LEU A 31 -7.80 2.24 -7.38
C LEU A 31 -7.84 2.61 -8.87
N THR A 32 -7.21 1.81 -9.71
CA THR A 32 -7.21 1.96 -11.17
C THR A 32 -8.33 1.19 -11.85
N VAL A 33 -8.98 0.25 -11.13
CA VAL A 33 -10.08 -0.56 -11.67
C VAL A 33 -11.36 0.28 -11.67
N PRO A 34 -12.04 0.41 -12.82
CA PRO A 34 -13.29 1.15 -12.88
C PRO A 34 -14.36 0.46 -12.02
N GLU A 35 -15.12 1.27 -11.29
CA GLU A 35 -16.20 0.82 -10.42
C GLU A 35 -15.77 -0.21 -9.36
N PHE A 36 -14.51 -0.19 -8.91
CA PHE A 36 -14.01 -1.15 -7.90
C PHE A 36 -14.85 -1.16 -6.62
N LYS A 37 -15.45 -0.01 -6.25
CA LYS A 37 -16.34 0.13 -5.08
C LYS A 37 -17.64 -0.67 -5.18
N LYS A 38 -18.04 -1.06 -6.40
CA LYS A 38 -19.19 -1.96 -6.60
C LYS A 38 -18.80 -3.42 -6.43
N CYS A 39 -17.51 -3.72 -6.41
CA CYS A 39 -16.94 -5.05 -6.34
C CYS A 39 -16.33 -5.35 -4.96
N LEU A 40 -15.73 -4.34 -4.32
CA LEU A 40 -15.16 -4.45 -2.99
C LEU A 40 -16.14 -3.95 -1.94
N GLU A 41 -16.07 -4.53 -0.75
CA GLU A 41 -16.75 -3.99 0.42
C GLU A 41 -15.78 -3.13 1.22
N SER A 42 -16.35 -2.21 1.98
CA SER A 42 -15.60 -1.42 2.94
C SER A 42 -16.04 -1.76 4.37
N LYS A 43 -15.05 -1.86 5.26
CA LYS A 43 -15.26 -2.09 6.68
C LYS A 43 -14.57 -1.02 7.50
N GLU A 44 -15.25 -0.56 8.54
CA GLU A 44 -14.66 0.33 9.52
C GLU A 44 -13.89 -0.50 10.55
N ILE A 45 -12.62 -0.17 10.75
CA ILE A 45 -11.75 -0.83 11.71
C ILE A 45 -11.69 0.01 12.97
N ASN A 46 -12.19 -0.56 14.06
CA ASN A 46 -12.15 0.01 15.41
C ASN A 46 -12.72 1.44 15.55
N GLY A 47 -13.57 1.89 14.63
CA GLY A 47 -14.14 3.25 14.67
C GLY A 47 -13.29 4.35 14.05
N ASP A 48 -12.12 4.01 13.50
CA ASP A 48 -11.12 5.01 13.11
C ASP A 48 -11.01 5.19 11.60
N HIS A 49 -10.90 4.07 10.87
CA HIS A 49 -10.56 4.09 9.45
C HIS A 49 -11.33 3.02 8.67
N GLU A 50 -11.73 3.39 7.46
CA GLU A 50 -12.37 2.51 6.49
C GLU A 50 -11.31 1.78 5.67
N VAL A 51 -11.42 0.46 5.57
CA VAL A 51 -10.55 -0.39 4.74
C VAL A 51 -11.36 -1.11 3.69
N TRP A 52 -10.79 -1.26 2.50
CA TRP A 52 -11.36 -2.05 1.41
C TRP A 52 -10.98 -3.51 1.55
N CYS A 53 -11.93 -4.39 1.29
CA CYS A 53 -11.74 -5.83 1.38
C CYS A 53 -12.52 -6.56 0.29
N PHE A 54 -12.09 -7.79 0.03
CA PHE A 54 -12.68 -8.66 -0.97
C PHE A 54 -13.85 -9.45 -0.34
N PRO A 55 -15.08 -9.38 -0.91
CA PRO A 55 -16.22 -10.14 -0.41
C PRO A 55 -16.13 -11.62 -0.79
N GLU A 56 -16.94 -12.48 -0.14
CA GLU A 56 -16.95 -13.94 -0.38
C GLU A 56 -17.46 -14.29 -1.77
N ASP A 57 -18.53 -13.60 -2.18
CA ASP A 57 -19.12 -13.73 -3.48
C ASP A 57 -19.07 -12.41 -4.24
N ILE A 58 -19.18 -12.50 -5.57
CA ILE A 58 -19.26 -11.30 -6.42
C ILE A 58 -20.57 -10.55 -6.12
N PRO A 59 -20.52 -9.28 -5.68
CA PRO A 59 -21.72 -8.51 -5.35
C PRO A 59 -22.51 -8.13 -6.61
N ALA A 60 -23.82 -7.93 -6.43
CA ALA A 60 -24.71 -7.52 -7.50
C ALA A 60 -24.32 -6.13 -8.03
N GLY A 61 -24.04 -6.04 -9.34
CA GLY A 61 -23.62 -4.79 -9.99
C GLY A 61 -22.10 -4.61 -10.10
N CYS A 62 -21.31 -5.58 -9.64
CA CYS A 62 -19.90 -5.65 -9.99
C CYS A 62 -19.73 -6.15 -11.44
N ASP A 63 -18.97 -5.41 -12.24
CA ASP A 63 -18.65 -5.83 -13.60
C ASP A 63 -17.71 -7.04 -13.58
N PRO A 64 -18.00 -8.14 -14.31
CA PRO A 64 -17.18 -9.35 -14.29
C PRO A 64 -15.72 -9.12 -14.72
N LYS A 65 -15.47 -8.14 -15.58
CA LYS A 65 -14.10 -7.76 -16.01
C LYS A 65 -13.37 -7.06 -14.89
N SER A 66 -14.01 -6.10 -14.22
CA SER A 66 -13.44 -5.43 -13.04
C SER A 66 -13.16 -6.44 -11.92
N TRP A 67 -14.11 -7.35 -11.65
CA TRP A 67 -13.93 -8.44 -10.68
C TRP A 67 -12.70 -9.30 -10.97
N LYS A 68 -12.54 -9.71 -12.23
CA LYS A 68 -11.38 -10.49 -12.66
C LYS A 68 -10.07 -9.74 -12.45
N GLN A 69 -10.02 -8.46 -12.82
CA GLN A 69 -8.84 -7.62 -12.63
C GLN A 69 -8.45 -7.45 -11.16
N LEU A 70 -9.43 -7.26 -10.27
CA LEU A 70 -9.22 -7.16 -8.83
C LEU A 70 -8.69 -8.48 -8.26
N LYS A 71 -9.27 -9.61 -8.66
CA LYS A 71 -8.85 -10.94 -8.22
C LYS A 71 -7.42 -11.27 -8.65
N GLU A 72 -7.04 -10.91 -9.88
CA GLU A 72 -5.68 -11.13 -10.39
C GLU A 72 -4.59 -10.35 -9.62
N HIS A 73 -4.95 -9.23 -8.98
CA HIS A 73 -4.01 -8.35 -8.27
C HIS A 73 -4.22 -8.32 -6.75
N GLN A 74 -5.17 -9.10 -6.23
CA GLN A 74 -5.63 -9.06 -4.85
C GLN A 74 -4.48 -9.09 -3.82
N GLU A 75 -3.56 -10.06 -3.94
CA GLU A 75 -2.44 -10.23 -3.00
C GLU A 75 -1.46 -9.05 -3.05
N LYS A 76 -1.18 -8.55 -4.26
CA LYS A 76 -0.27 -7.42 -4.48
C LYS A 76 -0.85 -6.10 -3.95
N ASP A 77 -2.16 -5.99 -4.01
CA ASP A 77 -2.91 -4.84 -3.55
C ASP A 77 -3.18 -4.84 -2.04
N GLY A 78 -2.83 -5.93 -1.35
CA GLY A 78 -3.10 -6.09 0.09
C GLY A 78 -4.58 -6.22 0.41
N LEU A 79 -5.43 -6.54 -0.57
CA LEU A 79 -6.85 -6.77 -0.37
C LEU A 79 -7.05 -8.15 0.27
N LYS A 80 -7.47 -8.16 1.53
CA LYS A 80 -7.85 -9.37 2.27
C LYS A 80 -9.33 -9.66 2.12
N GLN A 81 -9.72 -10.88 2.49
CA GLN A 81 -11.12 -11.24 2.61
C GLN A 81 -11.79 -10.43 3.73
N CYS A 82 -13.00 -9.94 3.49
CA CYS A 82 -13.72 -9.16 4.50
C CYS A 82 -14.01 -9.96 5.78
N CYS A 83 -14.18 -11.27 5.70
CA CYS A 83 -14.42 -12.11 6.88
C CYS A 83 -13.19 -12.25 7.81
N ASP A 84 -12.00 -11.84 7.35
CA ASP A 84 -10.72 -11.96 8.06
C ASP A 84 -10.23 -10.63 8.66
N ILE A 85 -11.09 -9.59 8.65
CA ILE A 85 -10.82 -8.21 9.07
C ILE A 85 -11.81 -7.81 10.16
#